data_AF-A0AB34D2P9-F1
#
_entry.id   AF-A0AB34D2P9-F1
#
_cell.length_a   1.000
_cell.length_b   1.000
_cell.length_c   1.000
_cell.angle_alpha   90.00
_cell.angle_beta   90.00
_cell.angle_gamma   90.00
#
_symmetry.space_group_name_H-M   'P 1'
#
loop_
_entity.id
_entity.type
_entity.pdbx_description
1 polymer ?
#
loop_
_entity_poly.entity_id
_entity_poly.type
_entity_poly.pdbx_seq_one_letter_code
_entity_poly.pdbx_strand_id
1 'polypeptide(L)' 'WIIRTGSPWRDLPTEYGKFNAVHRRYKRWCDKGIWDKILAKLMDEPDYEWIMIDASHCKVHPHAAGAVGGNQDMGRTKGG' A
#
# COMPACT_ATOMS: atom_id res chain seq x y z
N TRP A 1 -8.90 8.28 1.15
CA TRP A 1 -8.12 8.82 0.01
C TRP A 1 -6.67 9.06 0.39
N ILE A 2 -6.37 9.69 1.54
CA ILE A 2 -5.01 9.97 2.05
C ILE A 2 -3.98 8.87 1.74
N ILE A 3 -4.24 7.61 2.11
CA ILE A 3 -3.30 6.48 1.85
C ILE A 3 -3.18 6.14 0.35
N ARG A 4 -4.28 6.24 -0.40
CA ARG A 4 -4.34 5.90 -1.83
C ARG A 4 -3.73 6.99 -2.72
N THR A 5 -3.89 8.26 -2.35
CA THR A 5 -3.52 9.42 -3.19
C THR A 5 -2.28 10.15 -2.67
N GLY A 6 -1.79 9.83 -1.47
CA GLY A 6 -0.72 10.57 -0.81
C GLY A 6 -1.12 11.95 -0.31
N SER A 7 -2.43 12.25 -0.23
CA SER A 7 -2.91 13.54 0.26
C SER A 7 -2.40 13.82 1.69
N PRO A 8 -2.12 15.09 2.04
CA PRO A 8 -1.70 15.45 3.39
C PRO A 8 -2.69 14.96 4.46
N TRP A 9 -2.16 14.43 5.57
CA TRP A 9 -3.00 14.07 6.71
C TRP A 9 -3.76 15.25 7.30
N ARG A 10 -3.26 16.47 7.12
CA ARG A 10 -3.92 17.71 7.56
C ARG A 10 -5.28 17.93 6.90
N ASP A 11 -5.50 17.33 5.73
CA ASP A 11 -6.76 17.41 4.99
C ASP A 11 -7.78 16.38 5.49
N LEU A 12 -7.49 15.67 6.59
CA LEU A 12 -8.44 14.77 7.21
C LEU A 12 -9.62 15.56 7.80
N PRO A 13 -10.86 15.27 7.38
CA PRO A 13 -12.06 15.90 7.91
C PRO A 13 -12.18 15.66 9.42
N THR A 14 -12.67 16.68 10.11
CA THR A 14 -12.71 16.71 11.58
C THR A 14 -13.60 15.64 12.20
N GLU A 15 -14.59 15.13 11.46
CA GLU A 15 -15.49 14.04 11.86
C GLU A 15 -14.74 12.71 12.08
N TYR A 16 -13.57 12.52 11.46
CA TYR A 16 -12.69 11.37 11.70
C TYR A 16 -11.74 11.59 12.89
N GLY A 17 -11.80 12.76 13.52
CA GLY A 17 -10.98 13.15 14.65
C GLY A 17 -9.73 13.93 14.26
N LYS A 18 -8.90 14.24 15.28
CA LYS A 18 -7.68 15.06 15.08
C LYS A 18 -6.68 14.31 14.21
N PHE A 19 -6.30 14.90 13.07
CA PHE A 19 -5.39 14.29 12.09
C PHE A 19 -4.11 13.71 12.69
N ASN A 20 -3.48 14.44 13.63
CA ASN A 20 -2.27 14.00 14.31
C ASN A 20 -2.46 12.69 15.10
N ALA A 21 -3.62 12.51 15.73
CA ALA A 21 -3.91 11.29 16.47
C ALA A 21 -4.17 10.11 15.54
N VAL A 22 -4.93 10.34 14.46
CA VAL A 22 -5.24 9.33 13.44
C VAL A 22 -3.96 8.87 12.74
N HIS A 23 -3.11 9.80 12.28
CA HIS A 23 -1.84 9.47 11.65
C HIS A 23 -0.92 8.66 12.57
N ARG A 24 -0.79 9.05 13.85
CA ARG A 24 0.02 8.29 14.82
C ARG A 24 -0.51 6.88 15.05
N ARG A 25 -1.83 6.71 15.11
CA ARG A 25 -2.45 5.39 15.24
C ARG A 25 -2.19 4.55 14.00
N TYR A 26 -2.41 5.12 12.81
CA TYR A 26 -2.13 4.47 11.53
C TYR A 26 -0.69 3.97 11.46
N LYS A 27 0.29 4.84 11.75
CA LYS A 27 1.71 4.47 11.74
C LYS A 27 2.01 3.35 12.73
N ARG A 28 1.53 3.46 13.98
CA ARG A 28 1.68 2.42 15.00
C ARG A 28 1.11 1.07 14.57
N TRP A 29 0.01 1.07 13.80
CA TRP A 29 -0.59 -0.16 13.30
C TRP A 29 0.21 -0.77 12.15
N CYS A 30 0.78 0.07 11.27
CA CYS A 30 1.74 -0.38 10.25
C CYS A 30 2.96 -1.03 10.92
N ASP A 31 3.59 -0.34 11.88
CA ASP A 31 4.78 -0.83 12.59
C ASP A 31 4.52 -2.13 13.36
N LYS A 32 3.26 -2.38 13.76
CA LYS A 32 2.83 -3.59 14.49
C LYS A 32 2.30 -4.72 13.57
N GLY A 33 2.29 -4.52 12.25
CA GLY A 33 1.72 -5.47 11.29
C GLY A 33 0.24 -5.75 11.54
N ILE A 34 -0.51 -4.79 12.06
CA ILE A 34 -1.94 -5.00 12.39
C ILE A 34 -2.77 -5.11 11.11
N TRP A 35 -2.43 -4.35 10.08
CA TRP A 35 -3.12 -4.42 8.79
C TRP A 35 -3.02 -5.81 8.17
N ASP A 36 -1.85 -6.43 8.22
CA ASP A 36 -1.64 -7.80 7.71
C ASP A 36 -2.49 -8.82 8.47
N LYS A 37 -2.59 -8.68 9.80
CA LYS A 37 -3.42 -9.55 10.64
C LYS A 37 -4.91 -9.42 10.33
N ILE A 38 -5.38 -8.19 10.10
CA ILE A 38 -6.78 -7.94 9.71
C ILE A 38 -7.03 -8.58 8.34
N LEU A 39 -6.14 -8.35 7.37
CA LEU A 39 -6.27 -8.91 6.03
C LEU A 39 -6.30 -10.44 6.07
N ALA A 40 -5.37 -11.06 6.79
CA ALA A 40 -5.32 -12.52 6.96
C ALA A 40 -6.62 -13.07 7.55
N LYS A 41 -7.25 -12.35 8.48
CA LYS A 41 -8.54 -12.75 9.08
C LYS A 41 -9.72 -12.56 8.14
N LEU A 42 -9.71 -11.54 7.29
CA LEU A 42 -10.73 -11.35 6.26
C LEU A 42 -10.61 -12.38 5.13
N MET A 43 -9.42 -12.94 4.93
CA MET A 43 -9.15 -13.98 3.93
C MET A 43 -9.39 -15.41 4.43
N ASP A 44 -9.81 -15.62 5.69
CA ASP A 44 -10.01 -16.95 6.30
C ASP A 44 -11.22 -17.67 5.66
N GLU A 45 -12.29 -16.93 5.32
CA GLU A 45 -13.48 -17.42 4.61
C GLU A 45 -13.89 -16.43 3.49
N PRO A 46 -13.15 -16.39 2.37
CA PRO A 46 -13.51 -15.49 1.29
C PRO A 46 -14.76 -16.02 0.59
N ASP A 47 -15.81 -15.19 0.50
CA ASP A 47 -16.80 -15.41 -0.54
C ASP A 47 -16.10 -15.15 -1.89
N TYR A 48 -16.19 -16.10 -2.81
CA TYR A 48 -15.63 -15.95 -4.15
C TYR A 48 -16.62 -15.29 -5.09
N GLU A 49 -17.66 -14.64 -4.56
CA GLU A 49 -18.68 -13.97 -5.34
C GLU A 49 -18.09 -12.73 -6.03
N TRP A 50 -17.14 -12.06 -5.38
CA TRP A 50 -16.48 -10.87 -5.90
C TRP A 50 -14.95 -10.93 -5.75
N ILE A 51 -14.28 -11.56 -6.70
CA ILE A 51 -12.81 -11.57 -6.78
C ILE A 51 -12.32 -10.27 -7.43
N MET A 52 -11.60 -9.45 -6.67
CA MET A 52 -10.88 -8.28 -7.19
C MET A 52 -9.40 -8.64 -7.40
N ILE A 53 -8.97 -8.76 -8.66
CA ILE A 53 -7.56 -8.95 -9.04
C ILE A 53 -7.00 -7.61 -9.48
N ASP A 54 -5.94 -7.14 -8.82
CA ASP A 54 -5.16 -5.97 -9.24
C ASP A 54 -3.67 -6.34 -9.37
N ALA A 55 -2.97 -5.62 -10.25
CA ALA A 55 -1.52 -5.73 -10.43
C ALA A 55 -0.89 -4.34 -10.29
N SER A 56 -0.01 -4.18 -9.32
CA SER A 56 0.75 -2.95 -9.11
C SER A 56 2.15 -3.07 -9.72
N HIS A 57 2.59 -2.05 -10.46
CA HIS A 57 3.95 -1.95 -10.97
C HIS A 57 4.60 -0.62 -10.56
N CYS A 58 5.84 -0.64 -10.10
CA CYS A 58 6.63 0.58 -9.86
C CYS A 58 7.63 0.78 -11.00
N LYS A 59 7.60 1.95 -11.65
CA LYS A 59 8.64 2.33 -12.62
C LYS A 59 9.94 2.64 -11.88
N VAL A 60 11.04 2.10 -12.37
CA VAL A 60 12.38 2.36 -11.85
C VAL A 60 13.23 3.07 -12.91
N HIS A 61 14.19 3.88 -12.46
CA HIS A 61 15.14 4.53 -13.36
C HIS A 61 16.05 3.48 -14.04
N PRO A 62 16.46 3.64 -15.30
CA PRO A 62 17.33 2.68 -15.98
C PRO A 62 18.62 2.32 -15.23
N HIS A 63 19.18 3.26 -14.46
CA HIS A 63 20.34 3.03 -13.59
C HIS A 63 20.10 2.07 -12.42
N ALA A 64 18.86 1.68 -12.14
CA ALA A 64 18.55 0.68 -11.13
C ALA A 64 18.96 -0.74 -11.54
N ALA A 65 19.28 -0.98 -12.83
CA ALA A 65 19.60 -2.30 -13.38
C ALA A 65 20.94 -2.92 -12.91
N GLY A 66 21.58 -2.38 -11.88
CA GLY A 66 22.80 -2.94 -11.28
C GLY A 66 22.68 -3.23 -9.78
N ALA A 67 21.47 -3.28 -9.23
CA ALA A 67 21.28 -3.47 -7.80
C ALA A 67 21.81 -4.84 -7.33
N VAL A 68 22.47 -4.85 -6.17
CA VAL A 68 22.93 -6.07 -5.51
C VAL A 68 21.73 -6.95 -5.19
N GLY A 69 21.74 -8.20 -5.66
CA GLY A 69 20.60 -9.13 -5.57
C GLY A 69 19.98 -9.49 -6.93
N GLY A 70 20.27 -8.70 -7.98
CA GLY A 70 19.78 -8.92 -9.33
C GLY A 70 18.49 -8.16 -9.64
N ASN A 71 18.00 -8.37 -10.86
CA ASN A 71 16.88 -7.63 -11.44
C ASN A 71 15.74 -8.55 -11.87
N GLN A 72 15.57 -9.70 -11.20
CA GLN A 72 14.70 -10.80 -11.63
C GLN A 72 13.24 -10.36 -11.78
N ASP A 73 12.80 -9.39 -10.96
CA ASP A 73 11.45 -8.84 -10.98
C ASP A 73 11.30 -7.62 -11.92
N MET A 74 12.38 -7.18 -12.57
CA MET A 74 12.36 -6.04 -13.47
C MET A 74 12.13 -6.49 -14.92
N GLY A 75 10.99 -6.09 -15.49
CA GLY A 75 10.66 -6.30 -16.89
C GLY A 75 10.66 -5.02 -17.71
N ARG A 76 10.85 -5.13 -19.03
CA ARG A 76 10.58 -4.01 -19.95
C ARG A 76 9.08 -3.79 -20.03
N THR A 77 8.59 -2.64 -19.58
CA THR A 77 7.19 -2.24 -19.78
C THR A 77 7.00 -1.74 -21.21
N LYS A 78 5.88 -2.09 -21.87
CA LYS A 78 5.56 -1.62 -23.24
C LYS A 78 5.19 -0.12 -23.32
N GLY A 79 5.06 0.57 -22.19
CA GLY A 79 4.73 1.98 -22.11
C GLY A 79 5.95 2.89 -22.01
N GLY A 80 6.48 3.26 -23.17
CA GLY A 80 7.27 4.47 -23.42
C GLY A 80 6.51 5.34 -24.40
#